data_AF-F2E9S0-F1
#
_entry.id   AF-F2E9S0-F1
#
_cell.length_a   1.000
_cell.length_b   1.000
_cell.length_c   1.000
_cell.angle_alpha   90.00
_cell.angle_beta   90.00
_cell.angle_gamma   90.00
#
_symmetry.space_group_name_H-M   'P 1'
#
loop_
_entity.id
_entity.type
_entity.pdbx_description
1 polymer ?
#
loop_
_entity_poly.entity_id
_entity_poly.type
_entity_poly.pdbx_seq_one_letter_code
_entity_poly.pdbx_strand_id
1 'polypeptide(L)'
;TETEGVGRRVRISILLLFCGQVEHKCLVLWGEDDEIISNKQAYRLHKDLPNAILRQVRHCGHLPHVEKPREVAMHVLDFVGREKKDKAE
;
A
#
# COMPACT_ATOMS: atom_id res chain seq x y z
N THR A 1 -38.37 -15.40 -10.12
CA THR A 1 -37.39 -15.16 -11.20
C THR A 1 -36.05 -14.94 -10.57
N GLU A 2 -35.19 -15.94 -10.71
CA GLU A 2 -33.79 -15.92 -10.31
C GLU A 2 -33.06 -14.72 -10.93
N THR A 3 -32.14 -14.12 -10.19
CA THR A 3 -30.71 -14.30 -10.49
C THR A 3 -29.90 -13.77 -9.31
N GLU A 4 -29.18 -14.70 -8.70
CA GLU A 4 -28.18 -14.46 -7.68
C GLU A 4 -27.02 -13.64 -8.26
N GLY A 5 -26.58 -12.65 -7.50
CA GLY A 5 -25.35 -11.90 -7.75
C GLY A 5 -24.63 -11.66 -6.43
N VAL A 6 -24.35 -12.73 -5.68
CA VAL A 6 -23.57 -12.66 -4.44
C VAL A 6 -22.11 -12.38 -4.81
N GLY A 7 -21.81 -11.11 -5.08
CA GLY A 7 -20.45 -10.59 -5.01
C GLY A 7 -19.98 -10.74 -3.58
N ARG A 8 -19.20 -11.79 -3.29
CA ARG A 8 -18.50 -11.94 -2.02
C ARG A 8 -17.57 -10.75 -1.86
N ARG A 9 -18.07 -9.70 -1.20
CA ARG A 9 -17.28 -8.59 -0.70
C ARG A 9 -16.33 -9.20 0.31
N VAL A 10 -15.10 -9.50 -0.12
CA VAL A 10 -14.03 -9.94 0.77
C VAL A 10 -13.93 -8.85 1.83
N ARG A 11 -14.42 -9.14 3.04
CA ARG A 11 -14.29 -8.23 4.17
C ARG A 11 -12.80 -8.19 4.46
N ILE A 12 -12.15 -7.09 4.07
CA ILE A 12 -10.83 -6.66 4.57
C ILE A 12 -11.00 -6.34 6.07
N SER A 13 -11.44 -7.32 6.85
CA SER A 13 -11.72 -7.21 8.29
C SER A 13 -10.80 -8.14 9.08
N ILE A 14 -10.24 -9.17 8.45
CA ILE A 14 -9.28 -10.07 9.12
C ILE A 14 -7.83 -9.54 9.02
N LEU A 15 -7.47 -8.87 7.91
CA LEU A 15 -6.12 -8.32 7.70
C LEU A 15 -5.83 -7.11 8.60
N LEU A 16 -6.87 -6.34 8.95
CA LEU A 16 -6.77 -5.13 9.77
C LEU A 16 -6.37 -5.40 11.23
N LEU A 17 -6.72 -6.57 11.77
CA LEU A 17 -6.42 -6.93 13.17
C LEU A 17 -4.91 -7.14 13.42
N PHE A 18 -4.15 -7.52 12.39
CA PHE A 18 -2.73 -7.83 12.51
C PHE A 18 -1.82 -6.67 12.08
N CYS A 19 -2.31 -5.71 11.29
CA CYS A 19 -1.49 -4.57 10.85
C CYS A 19 -0.96 -3.73 12.03
N GLY A 20 -1.76 -3.57 13.10
CA GLY A 20 -1.33 -2.85 14.30
C GLY A 20 -0.20 -3.53 15.09
N GLN A 21 0.09 -4.80 14.82
CA GLN A 21 1.18 -5.55 15.46
C GLN A 21 2.47 -5.56 14.60
N VAL A 22 2.43 -4.97 13.41
CA VAL A 22 3.61 -4.88 12.54
C VAL A 22 4.50 -3.74 13.02
N GLU A 23 5.55 -4.09 13.77
CA GLU A 23 6.51 -3.11 14.31
C GLU A 23 7.56 -2.67 13.29
N HIS A 24 7.79 -3.45 12.23
CA HIS A 24 8.77 -3.13 11.20
C HIS A 24 8.36 -1.89 10.40
N LYS A 25 9.35 -1.13 9.92
CA LYS A 25 9.11 -0.09 8.92
C LYS A 25 8.47 -0.74 7.68
N CYS A 26 7.43 -0.13 7.13
CA CYS A 26 6.74 -0.65 5.94
C CYS A 26 6.63 0.43 4.87
N LEU A 27 6.80 0.05 3.60
CA LEU A 27 6.51 0.90 2.46
C LEU A 27 5.22 0.43 1.79
N VAL A 28 4.22 1.31 1.73
CA VAL A 28 2.99 1.08 0.97
C VAL A 28 3.10 1.85 -0.34
N LEU A 29 3.09 1.12 -1.46
CA LEU A 29 3.07 1.69 -2.80
C LEU A 29 1.68 1.51 -3.41
N TRP A 30 1.13 2.58 -3.98
CA TRP A 30 -0.21 2.58 -4.57
C TRP A 30 -0.26 3.49 -5.79
N GLY A 31 -0.94 3.08 -6.86
CA GLY A 31 -1.13 3.90 -8.06
C GLY A 31 -2.32 4.84 -7.89
N GLU A 32 -2.17 6.10 -8.29
CA GLU A 32 -3.21 7.13 -8.15
C GLU A 32 -4.52 6.80 -8.89
N ASP A 33 -4.42 6.12 -10.03
CA ASP A 33 -5.52 5.78 -10.92
C ASP A 33 -5.95 4.30 -10.76
N ASP A 34 -5.65 3.68 -9.62
CA ASP A 34 -6.04 2.30 -9.33
C ASP A 34 -7.57 2.17 -9.20
N GLU A 35 -8.19 1.47 -10.15
CA GLU A 35 -9.64 1.23 -10.18
C GLU A 35 -10.11 0.09 -9.25
N ILE A 36 -9.17 -0.70 -8.70
CA ILE A 36 -9.45 -1.84 -7.81
C ILE A 36 -9.33 -1.41 -6.35
N ILE A 37 -8.26 -0.70 -6.01
CA ILE A 37 -7.99 -0.19 -4.66
C ILE A 37 -8.12 1.33 -4.66
N SER A 38 -9.15 1.82 -3.99
CA SER A 38 -9.38 3.26 -3.83
C SER A 38 -8.38 3.93 -2.89
N ASN A 39 -8.20 5.25 -3.02
CA ASN A 39 -7.38 6.04 -2.12
C ASN A 39 -7.75 5.83 -0.65
N LYS A 40 -9.05 5.72 -0.32
CA LYS A 40 -9.55 5.49 1.04
C LYS A 40 -9.00 4.20 1.64
N GLN A 41 -8.87 3.15 0.84
CA GLN A 41 -8.30 1.88 1.29
C GLN A 41 -6.80 1.99 1.50
N ALA A 42 -6.06 2.65 0.60
CA ALA A 42 -4.62 2.89 0.75
C ALA A 42 -4.30 3.72 2.01
N TYR A 43 -5.02 4.82 2.23
CA TYR A 43 -4.87 5.64 3.44
C TYR A 43 -5.26 4.90 4.71
N ARG A 44 -6.28 4.04 4.65
CA ARG A 44 -6.67 3.20 5.78
C ARG A 44 -5.56 2.23 6.16
N LEU A 45 -5.00 1.50 5.19
CA LEU A 45 -3.87 0.60 5.42
C LEU A 45 -2.66 1.33 6.02
N HIS A 46 -2.35 2.53 5.52
CA HIS A 46 -1.30 3.38 6.10
C HIS A 46 -1.58 3.76 7.55
N LYS A 47 -2.84 4.08 7.90
CA LYS A 47 -3.23 4.39 9.29
C LYS A 47 -3.14 3.17 10.21
N ASP A 48 -3.42 1.98 9.67
CA ASP A 48 -3.46 0.74 10.43
C ASP A 48 -2.05 0.12 10.62
N LEU A 49 -1.03 0.61 9.90
CA LEU A 49 0.38 0.23 10.04
C LEU A 49 1.17 1.36 10.74
N PRO A 50 1.62 1.19 12.01
CA PRO A 50 2.14 2.29 12.82
C PRO A 50 3.42 2.94 12.25
N ASN A 51 4.25 2.15 11.57
CA ASN A 51 5.53 2.60 10.99
C ASN A 51 5.52 2.59 9.45
N ALA A 52 4.35 2.72 8.84
CA ALA A 52 4.24 2.76 7.39
C ALA A 52 4.59 4.12 6.79
N ILE A 53 5.15 4.07 5.59
CA ILE A 53 5.30 5.21 4.67
C ILE A 53 4.42 4.90 3.46
N LEU A 54 3.48 5.79 3.17
CA LEU A 54 2.68 5.72 1.94
C LEU A 54 3.35 6.52 0.83
N ARG A 55 3.59 5.89 -0.32
CA ARG A 55 3.99 6.56 -1.57
C ARG A 55 2.97 6.25 -2.65
N GLN A 56 2.37 7.31 -3.15
CA GLN A 56 1.46 7.26 -4.29
C GLN A 56 2.27 7.49 -5.57
N VAL A 57 2.08 6.64 -6.56
CA VAL A 57 2.67 6.74 -7.90
C VAL A 57 1.65 7.45 -8.79
N ARG A 58 2.01 8.62 -9.32
CA ARG A 58 1.09 9.45 -10.12
C ARG A 58 0.87 8.86 -11.51
N HIS A 59 -0.31 9.08 -12.07
CA HIS A 59 -0.66 8.64 -13.43
C HIS A 59 -0.39 7.13 -13.64
N CYS A 60 -0.89 6.31 -12.72
CA CYS A 60 -0.57 4.90 -12.59
C CYS A 60 -1.75 4.11 -12.01
N GLY A 61 -2.07 2.97 -12.63
CA GLY A 61 -3.14 2.08 -12.20
C GLY A 61 -2.71 1.08 -11.13
N HIS A 62 -3.34 -0.10 -11.15
CA HIS A 62 -3.23 -1.11 -10.10
C HIS A 62 -1.85 -1.76 -9.98
N LEU A 63 -1.02 -1.74 -11.02
CA LEU A 63 0.27 -2.43 -11.02
C LEU A 63 1.44 -1.45 -11.20
N PRO A 64 1.75 -0.62 -10.18
CA PRO A 64 2.82 0.37 -10.29
C PRO A 64 4.18 -0.20 -10.69
N HIS A 65 4.50 -1.42 -10.26
CA HIS A 65 5.77 -2.07 -10.58
C HIS A 65 5.87 -2.51 -12.05
N VAL A 66 4.74 -2.67 -12.74
CA VAL A 66 4.68 -2.99 -14.18
C VAL A 66 4.57 -1.70 -15.00
N GLU A 67 3.71 -0.78 -14.59
CA GLU A 67 3.40 0.45 -15.33
C GLU A 67 4.49 1.52 -15.19
N LYS A 68 5.07 1.67 -13.99
CA LYS A 68 6.08 2.69 -13.65
C LYS A 68 7.27 2.05 -12.90
N PRO A 69 7.95 1.04 -13.48
CA PRO A 69 8.96 0.24 -12.80
C PRO A 69 10.12 1.08 -12.24
N ARG A 70 10.53 2.15 -12.95
CA ARG A 70 11.62 3.03 -12.52
C ARG A 70 11.27 3.84 -11.27
N GLU A 71 10.05 4.39 -11.21
CA GLU A 71 9.59 5.18 -10.08
C GLU A 71 9.40 4.29 -8.83
N VAL A 72 8.83 3.09 -9.03
CA VAL A 72 8.74 2.08 -7.97
C VAL A 72 10.12 1.68 -7.46
N ALA A 73 11.08 1.40 -8.35
CA ALA A 73 12.44 1.05 -7.95
C ALA A 73 13.10 2.17 -7.14
N MET A 74 12.91 3.44 -7.51
CA MET A 74 13.39 4.57 -6.74
C MET A 74 12.79 4.61 -5.33
N HIS A 75 11.47 4.45 -5.20
CA HIS A 75 10.83 4.41 -3.88
C HIS A 75 11.33 3.26 -3.00
N VAL A 76 11.56 2.08 -3.59
CA VAL A 76 12.11 0.92 -2.87
C VAL A 76 13.55 1.18 -2.43
N LEU A 77 14.40 1.71 -3.31
CA LEU A 77 15.78 2.05 -2.99
C LEU A 77 15.87 3.13 -1.91
N ASP A 78 15.04 4.17 -1.99
CA ASP A 78 14.94 5.22 -0.98
C ASP A 78 14.49 4.66 0.37
N PHE A 79 13.57 3.70 0.36
CA PHE A 79 13.08 3.06 1.59
C PHE A 79 14.16 2.21 2.26
N VAL A 80 14.86 1.37 1.49
CA VAL A 80 15.93 0.50 2.01
C VAL A 80 17.17 1.30 2.40
N GLY A 81 17.49 2.37 1.68
CA GLY A 81 18.67 3.20 1.94
C GLY A 81 18.59 4.09 3.20
N ARG A 82 17.38 4.33 3.73
CA ARG A 82 17.15 5.24 4.87
C ARG A 82 17.67 4.73 6.22
N GLU A 83 17.91 3.43 6.39
CA GLU A 83 18.37 2.89 7.69
C GLU A 83 19.73 3.43 8.14
N LYS A 84 20.54 3.99 7.23
CA LYS A 84 21.88 4.51 7.56
C LYS A 84 21.91 5.90 8.19
N LYS A 85 20.84 6.69 8.10
CA LYS A 85 20.83 8.07 8.63
C LYS A 85 20.37 8.18 10.09
N ASP A 86 19.53 7.26 10.55
CA ASP A 86 18.89 7.35 11.87
C ASP A 86 19.79 6.84 13.03
N LYS A 87 20.99 6.30 12.74
CA LYS A 87 21.95 5.79 13.74
C LYS A 87 23.20 6.68 13.91
N ALA A 88 23.19 7.87 13.33
CA ALA A 88 24.27 8.84 13.42
C ALA A 88 23.76 10.11 14.13
N GLU A 89 23.34 9.97 15.39
CA GLU A 89 23.18 11.07 16.35
C GLU A 89 23.45 10.55 17.77
#